data_AF-A0A6L8U646-F1
#
_entry.id   AF-A0A6L8U646-F1
#
_cell.length_a   1.000
_cell.length_b   1.000
_cell.length_c   1.000
_cell.angle_alpha   90.00
_cell.angle_beta   90.00
_cell.angle_gamma   90.00
#
_symmetry.space_group_name_H-M   'P 1'
#
loop_
_entity.id
_entity.type
_entity.pdbx_description
1 polymer ?
#
loop_
_entity_poly.entity_id
_entity_poly.type
_entity_poly.pdbx_seq_one_letter_code
_entity_poly.pdbx_strand_id
1 'polypeptide(L)'
;MNRRKTRYIIFSIVLFTVTIGGCRRAGRWLVKEELPPRADALVILMGNFPERVLQAFDLYRDGRADRIVVVEESMGPYRSLEERGVRVETNSEQAVRSLITLGVPADSITLLPGDARSTLD
;
A
#
# COMPACT_ATOMS: atom_id res chain seq x y z
N MET A 1 15.15 -12.81 44.44
CA MET A 1 14.10 -12.00 43.77
C MET A 1 12.75 -12.30 44.41
N ASN A 2 12.00 -11.30 44.89
CA ASN A 2 10.73 -11.51 45.61
C ASN A 2 9.71 -12.25 44.73
N ARG A 3 9.11 -13.35 45.23
CA ARG A 3 8.11 -14.16 44.50
C ARG A 3 6.97 -13.32 43.90
N ARG A 4 6.59 -12.20 44.55
CA ARG A 4 5.63 -11.23 44.00
C ARG A 4 6.15 -10.49 42.76
N LYS A 5 7.41 -10.02 42.78
CA LYS A 5 8.03 -9.36 41.62
C LYS A 5 8.17 -10.31 40.43
N THR A 6 8.54 -11.57 40.68
CA THR A 6 8.61 -12.60 39.63
C THR A 6 7.24 -12.85 38.97
N ARG A 7 6.16 -12.90 39.75
CA ARG A 7 4.79 -13.05 39.20
C ARG A 7 4.36 -11.88 38.31
N TYR A 8 4.66 -10.64 38.71
CA TYR A 8 4.34 -9.47 37.89
C TYR A 8 5.14 -9.44 36.58
N ILE A 9 6.42 -9.81 36.61
CA ILE A 9 7.24 -9.90 35.40
C ILE A 9 6.66 -10.95 34.43
N ILE A 10 6.33 -12.14 34.94
CA ILE A 10 5.72 -13.19 34.12
C ILE A 10 4.39 -12.72 33.52
N PHE A 11 3.52 -12.09 34.32
CA PHE A 11 2.25 -11.56 33.83
C PHE A 11 2.45 -10.51 32.73
N SER A 12 3.39 -9.58 32.92
CA SER A 12 3.71 -8.57 31.92
C SER A 12 4.21 -9.18 30.61
N ILE A 13 5.06 -10.21 30.67
CA ILE A 13 5.58 -10.92 29.49
C ILE A 13 4.44 -11.64 28.76
N VAL A 14 3.56 -12.32 29.50
CA VAL A 14 2.40 -13.02 28.92
C VAL A 14 1.47 -12.03 28.23
N LEU A 15 1.12 -10.92 28.90
CA LEU A 15 0.27 -9.89 28.34
C LEU A 15 0.86 -9.32 27.04
N PHE A 16 2.17 -9.01 27.04
CA PHE A 16 2.85 -8.48 25.87
C PHE A 16 2.83 -9.48 24.69
N THR A 17 3.06 -10.76 24.98
CA THR A 17 3.04 -11.83 23.97
C THR A 17 1.65 -12.01 23.37
N VAL A 18 0.60 -11.99 24.20
CA VAL A 18 -0.79 -12.10 23.76
C VAL A 18 -1.18 -10.90 22.88
N THR A 19 -0.82 -9.67 23.29
CA THR A 19 -1.12 -8.47 22.51
C THR A 19 -0.42 -8.49 21.15
N ILE A 20 0.88 -8.82 21.10
CA ILE A 20 1.61 -8.93 19.84
C ILE A 20 1.01 -10.02 18.94
N GLY A 21 0.73 -11.20 19.51
CA GLY A 21 0.10 -12.29 18.78
C GLY A 21 -1.27 -11.92 18.22
N GLY A 22 -2.08 -11.23 19.03
CA GLY A 22 -3.40 -10.72 18.67
C GLY A 22 -3.33 -9.71 17.52
N CYS A 23 -2.50 -8.67 17.64
CA CYS A 23 -2.32 -7.65 16.61
C CYS A 23 -1.86 -8.25 15.28
N ARG A 24 -0.89 -9.18 15.31
CA ARG A 24 -0.40 -9.85 14.08
C ARG A 24 -1.48 -10.70 13.42
N ARG A 25 -2.30 -11.40 14.20
CA ARG A 25 -3.37 -12.24 13.67
C ARG A 25 -4.51 -11.40 13.11
N ALA A 26 -4.87 -10.29 13.75
CA ALA A 26 -5.82 -9.33 13.22
C ALA A 26 -5.32 -8.73 11.89
N GLY A 27 -4.04 -8.37 11.80
CA GLY A 27 -3.44 -7.88 10.55
C GLY A 27 -3.52 -8.90 9.42
N ARG A 28 -3.22 -10.18 9.68
CA ARG A 28 -3.36 -11.25 8.68
C ARG A 28 -4.80 -11.49 8.26
N TRP A 29 -5.74 -11.42 9.21
CA TRP A 29 -7.16 -11.59 8.93
C TRP A 29 -7.71 -10.51 8.00
N LEU A 30 -7.16 -9.29 8.05
CA LEU A 30 -7.55 -8.18 7.18
C LEU A 30 -7.12 -8.37 5.72
N VAL A 31 -6.08 -9.19 5.46
CA VAL A 31 -5.56 -9.42 4.12
C VAL A 31 -6.32 -10.57 3.47
N LYS A 32 -6.97 -10.29 2.34
CA LYS A 32 -7.62 -11.32 1.51
C LYS A 32 -6.61 -11.86 0.50
N GLU A 33 -6.11 -13.07 0.74
CA GLU A 33 -5.13 -13.74 -0.13
C GLU A 33 -5.74 -14.41 -1.36
N GLU A 34 -7.02 -14.79 -1.28
CA GLU A 34 -7.74 -15.43 -2.38
C GLU A 34 -8.19 -14.40 -3.41
N LEU A 35 -7.42 -14.29 -4.49
CA LEU A 35 -7.72 -13.44 -5.63
C LEU A 35 -8.58 -14.17 -6.67
N PRO A 36 -9.49 -13.47 -7.37
CA PRO A 36 -10.21 -14.05 -8.48
C PRO A 36 -9.24 -14.49 -9.59
N PRO A 37 -9.58 -15.53 -10.38
CA PRO A 37 -8.71 -15.99 -11.46
C PRO A 37 -8.36 -14.90 -12.47
N ARG A 38 -9.32 -14.00 -12.73
CA ARG A 38 -9.22 -12.84 -13.62
C ARG A 38 -10.09 -11.70 -13.08
N ALA A 39 -9.67 -10.46 -13.32
CA ALA A 39 -10.39 -9.23 -13.02
C ALA A 39 -10.34 -8.28 -14.23
N ASP A 40 -11.23 -7.28 -14.26
CA ASP A 40 -11.27 -6.29 -15.35
C ASP A 40 -10.09 -5.30 -15.28
N ALA A 41 -9.62 -4.98 -14.07
CA ALA A 41 -8.50 -4.10 -13.82
C ALA A 41 -7.83 -4.36 -12.45
N LEU A 42 -6.56 -4.01 -12.33
CA LEU A 42 -5.83 -3.89 -11.07
C LEU A 42 -5.86 -2.43 -10.62
N VAL A 43 -6.29 -2.14 -9.39
CA VAL A 43 -6.33 -0.78 -8.86
C VAL A 43 -5.24 -0.61 -7.80
N ILE A 44 -4.30 0.29 -8.05
CA ILE A 44 -3.27 0.68 -7.08
C ILE A 44 -3.78 1.89 -6.32
N LEU A 45 -4.15 1.66 -5.06
CA LEU A 45 -4.40 2.73 -4.12
C LEU A 45 -3.07 3.24 -3.58
N MET A 46 -2.92 4.56 -3.54
CA MET A 46 -1.67 5.20 -3.14
C MET A 46 -1.44 5.18 -1.63
N GLY A 47 -0.19 5.35 -1.23
CA GLY A 47 0.37 5.05 0.10
C GLY A 47 1.80 4.57 -0.09
N ASN A 48 2.26 3.51 0.60
CA ASN A 48 3.57 2.90 0.32
C ASN A 48 3.55 2.20 -1.05
N PHE A 49 3.74 2.97 -2.13
CA PHE A 49 3.53 2.53 -3.51
C PHE A 49 4.52 1.48 -4.04
N PRO A 50 5.81 1.42 -3.64
CA PRO A 50 6.77 0.51 -4.29
C PRO A 50 6.37 -0.96 -4.22
N GLU A 51 5.96 -1.44 -3.04
CA GLU A 51 5.49 -2.82 -2.86
C GLU A 51 4.24 -3.12 -3.69
N ARG A 52 3.34 -2.13 -3.81
CA ARG A 52 2.09 -2.26 -4.56
C ARG A 52 2.33 -2.28 -6.07
N VAL A 53 3.31 -1.52 -6.55
CA VAL A 53 3.75 -1.57 -7.95
C VAL A 53 4.30 -2.94 -8.30
N LEU A 54 5.17 -3.52 -7.46
CA LEU A 54 5.71 -4.85 -7.70
C LEU A 54 4.61 -5.91 -7.70
N GLN A 55 3.70 -5.87 -6.73
CA GLN A 55 2.57 -6.79 -6.68
C GLN A 55 1.65 -6.66 -7.89
N ALA A 56 1.32 -5.43 -8.31
CA ALA A 56 0.49 -5.19 -9.49
C ALA A 56 1.18 -5.68 -10.77
N PHE A 57 2.50 -5.50 -10.88
CA PHE A 57 3.28 -6.01 -12.00
C PHE A 57 3.25 -7.53 -12.08
N ASP A 58 3.46 -8.23 -10.96
CA ASP A 58 3.39 -9.70 -10.92
C ASP A 58 2.00 -10.21 -11.33
N LEU A 59 0.93 -9.59 -10.82
CA LEU A 59 -0.44 -9.95 -11.19
C LEU A 59 -0.74 -9.67 -12.68
N TYR A 60 -0.25 -8.55 -13.22
CA TYR A 60 -0.38 -8.21 -14.64
C TYR A 60 0.35 -9.23 -15.52
N ARG A 61 1.61 -9.56 -15.18
CA ARG A 61 2.42 -10.57 -15.89
C ARG A 61 1.76 -11.94 -15.87
N ASP A 62 1.12 -12.30 -14.76
CA ASP A 62 0.39 -13.56 -14.59
C ASP A 62 -0.98 -13.56 -15.32
N GLY A 63 -1.33 -12.50 -16.06
CA GLY A 63 -2.56 -12.41 -16.84
C GLY A 63 -3.82 -12.25 -16.00
N ARG A 64 -3.70 -11.76 -14.76
CA ARG A 64 -4.84 -11.59 -13.85
C ARG A 64 -5.75 -10.44 -14.25
N ALA A 65 -5.21 -9.42 -14.93
CA ALA A 65 -5.99 -8.36 -15.57
C ALA A 65 -5.18 -7.74 -16.70
N ASP A 66 -5.88 -7.12 -17.65
CA ASP A 66 -5.27 -6.49 -18.82
C ASP A 66 -5.01 -4.98 -18.64
N ARG A 67 -5.45 -4.41 -17.50
CA ARG A 67 -5.34 -2.98 -17.20
C ARG A 67 -4.91 -2.72 -15.77
N ILE A 68 -4.14 -1.66 -15.57
CA ILE A 68 -3.74 -1.14 -14.26
C ILE A 68 -4.24 0.30 -14.12
N VAL A 69 -4.93 0.58 -13.03
CA VAL A 69 -5.38 1.92 -12.66
C VAL A 69 -4.56 2.39 -11.47
N VAL A 70 -3.84 3.49 -11.64
CA VAL A 70 -3.08 4.16 -10.58
C VAL A 70 -3.91 5.36 -10.14
N VAL A 71 -4.26 5.45 -8.86
CA VAL A 71 -5.01 6.60 -8.35
C VAL A 71 -4.04 7.76 -8.08
N GLU A 72 -4.41 8.98 -8.41
CA GLU A 72 -3.64 10.17 -8.05
C GLU A 72 -3.85 10.52 -6.57
N GLU A 73 -2.78 10.56 -5.78
CA GLU A 73 -2.86 10.90 -4.35
C GLU A 73 -2.78 12.39 -4.07
N SER A 74 -3.30 12.78 -2.91
CA SER A 74 -3.11 14.13 -2.42
C SER A 74 -1.64 14.41 -2.10
N MET A 75 -1.08 15.38 -2.82
CA MET A 75 0.29 15.87 -2.57
C MET A 75 0.38 16.78 -1.35
N GLY A 76 -0.72 17.03 -0.63
CA GLY A 76 -0.75 17.69 0.68
C GLY A 76 0.22 18.89 0.79
N PRO A 77 1.23 18.85 1.68
CA PRO A 77 2.21 19.93 1.84
C PRO A 77 3.04 20.28 0.60
N TYR A 78 3.22 19.36 -0.35
CA TYR A 78 4.00 19.61 -1.56
C TYR A 78 3.34 20.64 -2.48
N ARG A 79 2.01 20.85 -2.38
CA ARG A 79 1.31 21.91 -3.13
C ARG A 79 1.90 23.30 -2.86
N SER A 80 2.37 23.56 -1.65
CA SER A 80 3.01 24.83 -1.31
C SER A 80 4.33 25.06 -2.05
N LEU A 81 5.00 24.00 -2.54
CA LEU A 81 6.17 24.10 -3.41
C LEU A 81 5.74 24.35 -4.87
N GLU A 82 4.67 23.68 -5.31
CA GLU A 82 4.10 23.86 -6.66
C GLU A 82 3.58 25.29 -6.88
N GLU A 83 2.94 25.88 -5.87
CA GLU A 83 2.52 27.29 -5.87
C GLU A 83 3.69 28.27 -6.06
N ARG A 84 4.92 27.84 -5.75
CA ARG A 84 6.15 28.61 -5.96
C ARG A 84 6.87 28.25 -7.25
N GLY A 85 6.24 27.48 -8.13
CA GLY A 85 6.77 27.08 -9.44
C GLY A 85 7.72 25.88 -9.41
N VAL A 86 7.80 25.14 -8.30
CA VAL A 86 8.59 23.90 -8.23
C VAL A 86 7.77 22.76 -8.79
N ARG A 87 8.28 22.06 -9.82
CA ARG A 87 7.65 20.83 -10.31
C ARG A 87 8.01 19.68 -9.37
N VAL A 88 7.02 19.16 -8.65
CA VAL A 88 7.17 17.98 -7.79
C VAL A 88 6.65 16.77 -8.55
N GLU A 89 7.45 15.70 -8.63
CA GLU A 89 7.00 14.44 -9.20
C GLU A 89 6.15 13.70 -8.16
N THR A 90 4.92 13.37 -8.49
CA THR A 90 4.02 12.70 -7.55
C THR A 90 4.41 11.23 -7.37
N ASN A 91 4.02 10.62 -6.25
CA ASN A 91 4.26 9.18 -6.10
C ASN A 91 3.45 8.37 -7.12
N SER A 92 2.27 8.87 -7.54
CA SER A 92 1.47 8.26 -8.60
C SER A 92 2.18 8.32 -9.96
N GLU A 93 2.83 9.43 -10.30
CA GLU A 93 3.67 9.54 -11.50
C GLU A 93 4.86 8.58 -11.44
N GLN A 94 5.54 8.51 -10.30
CA GLN A 94 6.64 7.56 -10.08
C GLN A 94 6.16 6.11 -10.20
N ALA A 95 4.97 5.78 -9.69
CA ALA A 95 4.37 4.45 -9.81
C ALA A 95 4.09 4.08 -11.28
N VAL A 96 3.50 5.00 -12.05
CA VAL A 96 3.28 4.81 -13.50
C VAL A 96 4.60 4.59 -14.23
N ARG A 97 5.61 5.45 -14.01
CA ARG A 97 6.93 5.31 -14.62
C ARG A 97 7.61 3.99 -14.26
N SER A 98 7.46 3.54 -13.01
CA SER A 98 8.01 2.26 -12.54
C SER A 98 7.37 1.08 -13.27
N LEU A 99 6.03 1.06 -13.42
CA LEU A 99 5.32 0.03 -14.18
C LEU A 99 5.74 -0.02 -15.64
N ILE A 100 5.87 1.15 -16.30
CA ILE A 100 6.35 1.24 -17.69
C ILE A 100 7.77 0.68 -17.80
N THR A 101 8.65 1.04 -16.85
CA THR A 101 10.04 0.57 -16.83
C THR A 101 10.13 -0.94 -16.60
N LEU A 102 9.22 -1.52 -15.82
CA LEU A 102 9.10 -2.97 -15.62
C LEU A 102 8.54 -3.71 -16.84
N GLY A 103 8.04 -3.00 -17.86
CA GLY A 103 7.58 -3.57 -19.12
C GLY A 103 6.06 -3.64 -19.28
N VAL A 104 5.29 -2.96 -18.43
CA VAL A 104 3.84 -2.81 -18.66
C VAL A 104 3.64 -1.78 -19.78
N PRO A 105 2.87 -2.10 -20.84
CA PRO A 105 2.52 -1.14 -21.89
C PRO A 105 1.83 0.10 -21.31
N ALA A 106 2.22 1.29 -21.78
CA ALA A 106 1.68 2.55 -21.26
C ALA A 106 0.17 2.70 -21.48
N ASP A 107 -0.36 2.13 -22.57
CA ASP A 107 -1.78 2.09 -22.91
C ASP A 107 -2.61 1.15 -22.01
N SER A 108 -1.95 0.21 -21.32
CA SER A 108 -2.57 -0.62 -20.27
C SER A 108 -2.64 0.08 -18.92
N ILE A 109 -2.03 1.26 -18.76
CA ILE A 109 -1.99 1.99 -17.49
C ILE A 109 -2.85 3.25 -17.58
N THR A 110 -3.76 3.43 -16.62
CA THR A 110 -4.53 4.65 -16.46
C THR A 110 -4.16 5.33 -15.16
N LEU A 111 -3.61 6.54 -15.23
CA LEU A 111 -3.53 7.43 -14.07
C LEU A 111 -4.90 8.11 -13.91
N LEU A 112 -5.64 7.69 -12.88
CA LEU A 112 -6.95 8.24 -12.58
C LEU A 112 -6.76 9.60 -11.88
N PRO A 113 -7.15 10.72 -12.51
CA PRO A 113 -6.91 12.05 -11.95
C PRO A 113 -7.73 12.23 -10.68
N GLY A 114 -7.22 13.03 -9.75
CA GLY A 114 -7.94 13.35 -8.52
C GLY A 114 -7.07 13.92 -7.43
N ASP A 115 -7.64 13.99 -6.24
CA ASP A 115 -6.97 14.43 -5.02
C ASP A 115 -7.29 13.43 -3.91
N ALA A 116 -6.99 12.15 -4.15
CA ALA A 116 -7.39 11.08 -3.26
C ALA A 116 -6.76 11.30 -1.89
N ARG A 117 -7.62 11.55 -0.91
CA ARG A 117 -7.23 11.68 0.50
C ARG A 117 -7.26 10.34 1.19
N SER A 118 -6.68 10.32 2.39
CA SER A 118 -6.69 9.14 3.24
C SER A 118 -8.12 8.68 3.52
N THR A 119 -8.32 7.37 3.72
CA THR A 119 -9.61 6.81 4.19
C THR A 119 -9.94 7.19 5.64
N LEU A 120 -9.11 8.02 6.28
CA LEU A 120 -9.33 8.60 7.61
C LEU A 120 -10.18 9.88 7.57
N ASP A 121 -10.22 10.56 6.42
CA ASP A 121 -10.87 11.87 6.25
C ASP A 121 -12.40 11.80 6.18
#